data_AF-A0A1I0YXI1-F1
#
_entry.id   AF-A0A1I0YXI1-F1
#
_cell.length_a   1.000
_cell.length_b   1.000
_cell.length_c   1.000
_cell.angle_alpha   90.00
_cell.angle_beta   90.00
_cell.angle_gamma   90.00
#
_symmetry.space_group_name_H-M   'P 1'
#
loop_
_entity.id
_entity.type
_entity.pdbx_description
1 polymer ?
#
loop_
_entity_poly.entity_id
_entity_poly.type
_entity_poly.pdbx_seq_one_letter_code
_entity_poly.pdbx_strand_id
1 'polypeptide(L)'
;MSDTLSPPEEGTTPLKDEPRRRRWRPLQVVAVTWTLLFVLLLGAMAGLWVARGGLSSSPADRSVDVGFSRDMQQHHSQAVQMSLLLLERSGDPEVRTLATDVLLTQQQQAGQMYGWLVQWGLPQTSSAAPMAWMTSEAVPGMAGMGGTGGMDHSGATETAPMPGMASAEDLQRLTLAAKEEADRAYLQLMIPHHEAGVAMATAAAERAETTPVRTLAQRILTSQNAELDVLRTLLQEHGGS
;
A
#
# COMPACT_ATOMS: atom_id res chain seq x y z
N MET A 1 112.73 -38.36 -25.02
CA MET A 1 111.84 -39.49 -25.37
C MET A 1 111.10 -39.88 -24.10
N SER A 2 109.79 -40.08 -24.23
CA SER A 2 108.84 -40.59 -23.21
C SER A 2 108.33 -39.52 -22.23
N ASP A 3 107.31 -38.73 -22.59
CA ASP A 3 105.85 -39.01 -22.56
C ASP A 3 105.24 -39.31 -21.18
N THR A 4 104.26 -38.46 -20.84
CA THR A 4 103.05 -38.73 -20.01
C THR A 4 103.26 -38.98 -18.51
N LEU A 5 102.45 -38.53 -17.56
CA LEU A 5 101.02 -38.18 -17.55
C LEU A 5 100.77 -36.95 -16.63
N SER A 6 99.87 -36.07 -17.07
CA SER A 6 99.20 -35.09 -16.22
C SER A 6 98.26 -35.77 -15.20
N PRO A 7 98.10 -35.22 -13.98
CA PRO A 7 97.11 -35.71 -13.04
C PRO A 7 95.67 -35.38 -13.53
N PRO A 8 94.67 -36.23 -13.21
CA PRO A 8 93.30 -36.04 -13.65
C PRO A 8 92.64 -34.85 -12.93
N GLU A 9 91.86 -34.08 -13.69
CA GLU A 9 91.06 -32.96 -13.19
C GLU A 9 90.06 -33.43 -12.13
N GLU A 10 90.12 -32.82 -10.95
CA GLU A 10 89.08 -32.91 -9.93
C GLU A 10 87.80 -32.26 -10.48
N GLY A 11 86.94 -33.10 -11.04
CA GLY A 11 85.58 -32.74 -11.39
C GLY A 11 84.81 -32.36 -10.14
N THR A 12 84.80 -31.06 -9.81
CA THR A 12 83.81 -30.48 -8.91
C THR A 12 82.45 -30.64 -9.59
N THR A 13 81.74 -31.70 -9.23
CA THR A 13 80.32 -31.82 -9.57
C THR A 13 79.61 -30.69 -8.83
N PRO A 14 78.92 -29.77 -9.53
CA PRO A 14 78.12 -28.79 -8.84
C PRO A 14 77.02 -29.55 -8.11
N LEU A 15 76.88 -29.31 -6.80
CA LEU A 15 75.69 -29.66 -6.06
C LEU A 15 74.50 -29.19 -6.91
N LYS A 16 73.69 -30.12 -7.41
CA LYS A 16 72.41 -29.77 -8.00
C LYS A 16 71.67 -28.98 -6.94
N ASP A 17 71.48 -27.69 -7.21
CA ASP A 17 70.52 -26.87 -6.48
C ASP A 17 69.16 -27.55 -6.62
N GLU A 18 68.78 -28.33 -5.61
CA GLU A 18 67.42 -28.77 -5.40
C GLU A 18 66.55 -27.51 -5.49
N PRO A 19 65.58 -27.41 -6.43
CA PRO A 19 64.76 -26.23 -6.52
C PRO A 19 64.05 -26.08 -5.18
N ARG A 20 64.39 -25.03 -4.40
CA ARG A 20 63.67 -24.66 -3.16
C ARG A 20 62.20 -24.58 -3.53
N ARG A 21 61.45 -25.67 -3.30
CA ARG A 21 60.01 -25.74 -3.58
C ARG A 21 59.40 -24.60 -2.81
N ARG A 22 58.94 -23.59 -3.56
CA ARG A 22 58.43 -22.31 -3.06
C ARG A 22 57.29 -22.59 -2.09
N ARG A 23 57.57 -22.73 -0.78
CA ARG A 23 56.62 -22.99 0.34
C ARG A 23 55.58 -21.86 0.53
N TRP A 24 55.53 -20.90 -0.39
CA TRP A 24 54.59 -19.78 -0.45
C TRP A 24 53.27 -20.16 -1.12
N ARG A 25 53.21 -21.28 -1.85
CA ARG A 25 51.97 -21.79 -2.47
C ARG A 25 50.82 -22.05 -1.47
N PRO A 26 51.01 -22.69 -0.30
CA PRO A 26 49.89 -22.92 0.64
C PRO A 26 49.32 -21.63 1.22
N LEU A 27 50.15 -20.65 1.60
CA LEU A 27 49.67 -19.37 2.13
C LEU A 27 48.91 -18.56 1.07
N GLN A 28 49.36 -18.58 -0.18
CA GLN A 28 48.67 -17.92 -1.30
C GLN A 28 47.32 -18.60 -1.60
N VAL A 29 47.26 -19.94 -1.57
CA VAL A 29 45.98 -20.67 -1.75
C VAL A 29 45.02 -20.35 -0.61
N VAL A 30 45.47 -20.37 0.64
CA VAL A 30 44.64 -20.01 1.81
C VAL A 30 44.13 -18.58 1.70
N ALA A 31 44.97 -17.62 1.35
CA ALA A 31 44.57 -16.21 1.17
C ALA A 31 43.53 -16.05 0.05
N VAL A 32 43.71 -16.73 -1.09
CA VAL A 32 42.74 -16.72 -2.20
C VAL A 32 41.43 -17.36 -1.78
N THR A 33 41.46 -18.50 -1.08
CA THR A 33 40.25 -19.17 -0.58
C THR A 33 39.48 -18.28 0.39
N TRP A 34 40.15 -17.65 1.36
CA TRP A 34 39.49 -16.72 2.28
C TRP A 34 38.93 -15.49 1.58
N THR A 35 39.62 -14.97 0.55
CA THR A 35 39.11 -13.85 -0.25
C THR A 35 37.85 -14.25 -1.01
N LEU A 36 37.83 -15.43 -1.64
CA LEU A 36 36.66 -15.96 -2.35
C LEU A 36 35.49 -16.22 -1.39
N LEU A 37 35.75 -16.79 -0.21
CA LEU A 37 34.73 -16.99 0.83
C LEU A 37 34.17 -15.67 1.34
N PHE A 38 35.00 -14.65 1.53
CA PHE A 38 34.57 -13.33 1.96
C PHE A 38 33.70 -12.64 0.90
N VAL A 39 34.08 -12.71 -0.39
CA VAL A 39 33.28 -12.17 -1.50
C VAL A 39 31.95 -12.91 -1.61
N LEU A 40 31.95 -14.25 -1.47
CA LEU A 40 30.72 -15.05 -1.46
C LEU A 40 29.80 -14.65 -0.30
N LEU A 41 30.36 -14.46 0.90
CA LEU A 41 29.61 -14.05 2.09
C LEU A 41 29.02 -12.64 1.91
N LEU A 42 29.80 -11.68 1.40
CA LEU A 42 29.32 -10.34 1.08
C LEU A 42 28.22 -10.37 0.03
N GLY A 43 28.39 -11.16 -1.03
CA GLY A 43 27.37 -11.35 -2.06
C GLY A 43 26.09 -11.99 -1.53
N ALA A 44 26.20 -13.00 -0.67
CA ALA A 44 25.07 -13.63 -0.01
C ALA A 44 24.37 -12.67 0.96
N MET A 45 25.12 -11.85 1.71
CA MET A 45 24.58 -10.87 2.64
C MET A 45 23.89 -9.71 1.90
N ALA A 46 24.49 -9.20 0.82
CA ALA A 46 23.86 -8.20 -0.05
C ALA A 46 22.63 -8.77 -0.76
N GLY A 47 22.71 -10.00 -1.28
CA GLY A 47 21.58 -10.70 -1.88
C GLY A 47 20.44 -10.93 -0.89
N LEU A 48 20.77 -11.28 0.36
CA LEU A 48 19.79 -11.45 1.44
C LEU A 48 19.18 -10.13 1.88
N TRP A 49 19.96 -9.05 1.91
CA TRP A 49 19.47 -7.70 2.22
C TRP A 49 18.52 -7.19 1.14
N VAL A 50 18.86 -7.36 -0.14
CA VAL A 50 17.97 -7.06 -1.27
C VAL A 50 16.72 -7.94 -1.25
N ALA A 51 16.87 -9.25 -1.06
CA ALA A 51 15.74 -10.20 -0.98
C ALA A 51 14.83 -9.95 0.22
N ARG A 52 15.35 -9.36 1.30
CA ARG A 52 14.58 -8.95 2.49
C ARG A 52 14.00 -7.54 2.40
N GLY A 53 14.06 -6.90 1.24
CA GLY A 53 13.42 -5.61 1.01
C GLY A 53 14.27 -4.39 1.37
N GLY A 54 15.60 -4.51 1.39
CA GLY A 54 16.53 -3.39 1.60
C GLY A 54 16.37 -2.23 0.59
N LEU A 55 15.57 -2.40 -0.46
CA LEU A 55 15.26 -1.37 -1.45
C LEU A 55 13.80 -0.89 -1.44
N SER A 56 12.94 -1.42 -0.56
CA SER A 56 11.54 -0.99 -0.47
C SER A 56 11.45 0.25 0.41
N SER A 57 11.72 1.42 -0.16
CA SER A 57 11.40 2.69 0.51
C SER A 57 9.90 2.76 0.76
N SER A 58 9.50 2.99 2.01
CA SER A 58 8.10 3.29 2.33
C SER A 58 7.65 4.54 1.55
N PRO A 59 6.41 4.60 1.05
CA PRO A 59 5.90 5.79 0.39
C PRO A 59 6.01 7.02 1.31
N ALA A 60 6.16 8.20 0.71
CA ALA A 60 6.18 9.44 1.48
C ALA A 60 4.86 9.62 2.24
N ASP A 61 4.90 10.22 3.44
CA ASP A 61 3.70 10.42 4.28
C ASP A 61 2.56 11.20 3.59
N ARG A 62 2.90 12.04 2.61
CA ARG A 62 1.97 12.84 1.81
C ARG A 62 1.68 12.25 0.42
N SER A 63 2.13 11.03 0.14
CA SER A 63 1.87 10.38 -1.15
C SER A 63 0.40 10.01 -1.30
N VAL A 64 0.02 9.71 -2.55
CA VAL A 64 -1.31 9.19 -2.87
C VAL A 64 -1.59 7.90 -2.11
N ASP A 65 -0.60 6.99 -2.01
CA ASP A 65 -0.72 5.72 -1.31
C ASP A 65 -1.13 5.88 0.15
N VAL A 66 -0.47 6.79 0.86
CA VAL A 66 -0.69 7.02 2.28
C VAL A 66 -1.98 7.81 2.50
N GLY A 67 -2.19 8.87 1.72
CA GLY A 67 -3.40 9.70 1.81
C GLY A 67 -4.67 8.91 1.50
N PHE A 68 -4.70 8.19 0.38
CA PHE A 68 -5.81 7.32 0.02
C PHE A 68 -6.08 6.26 1.09
N SER A 69 -5.02 5.62 1.60
CA SER A 69 -5.17 4.59 2.63
C SER A 69 -5.82 5.15 3.89
N ARG A 70 -5.43 6.33 4.37
CA ARG A 70 -6.03 6.96 5.56
C ARG A 70 -7.49 7.35 5.32
N ASP A 71 -7.73 8.06 4.23
CA ASP A 71 -9.03 8.64 3.94
C ASP A 71 -10.06 7.56 3.59
N MET A 72 -9.70 6.60 2.74
CA MET A 72 -10.60 5.50 2.38
C MET A 72 -10.86 4.54 3.54
N GLN A 73 -9.93 4.39 4.51
CA GLN A 73 -10.24 3.65 5.74
C GLN A 73 -11.34 4.32 6.55
N GLN A 74 -11.23 5.63 6.75
CA GLN A 74 -12.25 6.39 7.47
C GLN A 74 -13.59 6.35 6.73
N HIS A 75 -13.56 6.49 5.40
CA HIS A 75 -14.75 6.39 4.55
C HIS A 75 -15.41 5.02 4.69
N HIS A 76 -14.66 3.93 4.53
CA HIS A 76 -15.16 2.56 4.69
C HIS A 76 -15.67 2.25 6.10
N SER A 77 -15.08 2.84 7.13
CA SER A 77 -15.55 2.66 8.50
C SER A 77 -16.97 3.18 8.70
N GLN A 78 -17.38 4.24 7.99
CA GLN A 78 -18.74 4.76 8.05
C GLN A 78 -19.73 3.88 7.29
N ALA A 79 -19.37 3.33 6.13
CA ALA A 79 -20.22 2.34 5.47
C ALA A 79 -20.47 1.11 6.35
N VAL A 80 -19.41 0.58 6.99
CA VAL A 80 -19.55 -0.53 7.95
C VAL A 80 -20.50 -0.16 9.09
N GLN A 81 -20.39 1.06 9.63
CA GLN A 81 -21.30 1.57 10.65
C GLN A 81 -22.75 1.64 10.15
N MET A 82 -22.99 2.23 8.98
CA MET A 82 -24.34 2.32 8.39
C MET A 82 -24.95 0.94 8.14
N SER A 83 -24.17 -0.01 7.63
CA SER A 83 -24.62 -1.39 7.42
C SER A 83 -24.98 -2.08 8.74
N LEU A 84 -24.19 -1.90 9.80
CA LEU A 84 -24.52 -2.45 11.12
C LEU A 84 -25.82 -1.87 11.68
N LEU A 85 -26.01 -0.54 11.58
CA LEU A 85 -27.24 0.12 12.00
C LEU A 85 -28.46 -0.41 11.24
N LEU A 86 -28.33 -0.60 9.92
CA LEU A 86 -29.39 -1.15 9.09
C LEU A 86 -29.73 -2.60 9.47
N LEU A 87 -28.72 -3.46 9.71
CA LEU A 87 -28.93 -4.89 10.01
C LEU A 87 -29.75 -5.14 11.28
N GLU A 88 -29.76 -4.18 12.22
CA GLU A 88 -30.61 -4.26 13.42
C GLU A 88 -32.07 -3.87 13.17
N ARG A 89 -32.38 -3.22 12.05
CA ARG A 89 -33.68 -2.60 11.77
C ARG A 89 -34.39 -3.25 10.59
N SER A 90 -33.68 -3.42 9.48
CA SER A 90 -34.23 -3.87 8.21
C SER A 90 -34.99 -5.20 8.32
N GLY A 91 -36.18 -5.21 7.73
CA GLY A 91 -36.98 -6.42 7.52
C GLY A 91 -36.82 -7.01 6.12
N ASP A 92 -36.22 -6.28 5.17
CA ASP A 92 -36.09 -6.70 3.78
C ASP A 92 -34.86 -7.62 3.58
N PRO A 93 -35.04 -8.86 3.10
CA PRO A 93 -33.93 -9.79 2.94
C PRO A 93 -32.91 -9.37 1.88
N GLU A 94 -33.31 -8.64 0.83
CA GLU A 94 -32.43 -8.20 -0.25
C GLU A 94 -31.54 -7.05 0.22
N VAL A 95 -32.14 -6.05 0.89
CA VAL A 95 -31.38 -4.92 1.47
C VAL A 95 -30.42 -5.40 2.56
N ARG A 96 -30.83 -6.37 3.39
CA ARG A 96 -29.94 -7.00 4.40
C ARG A 96 -28.78 -7.76 3.78
N THR A 97 -29.01 -8.45 2.67
CA THR A 97 -27.96 -9.19 1.95
C THR A 97 -26.92 -8.20 1.41
N LEU A 98 -27.38 -7.18 0.69
CA LEU A 98 -26.51 -6.10 0.21
C LEU A 98 -25.72 -5.45 1.36
N ALA A 99 -26.38 -5.10 2.46
CA ALA A 99 -25.73 -4.46 3.61
C ALA A 99 -24.65 -5.35 4.25
N THR A 100 -24.89 -6.66 4.29
CA THR A 100 -23.91 -7.65 4.77
C THR A 100 -22.71 -7.72 3.83
N ASP A 101 -22.93 -7.74 2.52
CA ASP A 101 -21.85 -7.79 1.53
C ASP A 101 -20.98 -6.53 1.57
N VAL A 102 -21.61 -5.34 1.66
CA VAL A 102 -20.93 -4.06 1.83
C VAL A 102 -20.11 -4.06 3.13
N LEU A 103 -20.70 -4.48 4.25
CA LEU A 103 -20.02 -4.55 5.55
C LEU A 103 -18.76 -5.40 5.46
N LEU A 104 -18.87 -6.64 4.97
CA LEU A 104 -17.76 -7.58 4.92
C LEU A 104 -16.66 -7.11 3.98
N THR A 105 -17.05 -6.62 2.79
CA THR A 105 -16.10 -6.16 1.77
C THR A 105 -15.36 -4.91 2.24
N GLN A 106 -16.08 -3.89 2.72
CA GLN A 106 -15.45 -2.64 3.14
C GLN A 106 -14.62 -2.80 4.42
N GLN A 107 -15.04 -3.67 5.36
CA GLN A 107 -14.21 -4.01 6.53
C GLN A 107 -12.90 -4.68 6.13
N GLN A 108 -12.94 -5.62 5.18
CA GLN A 108 -11.75 -6.31 4.69
C GLN A 108 -10.78 -5.33 3.99
N GLN A 109 -11.31 -4.43 3.17
CA GLN A 109 -10.52 -3.43 2.44
C GLN A 109 -9.90 -2.41 3.41
N ALA A 110 -10.65 -1.93 4.40
CA ALA A 110 -10.13 -1.07 5.46
C ALA A 110 -8.97 -1.73 6.22
N GLY A 111 -9.08 -3.03 6.52
CA GLY A 111 -8.00 -3.79 7.15
C GLY A 111 -6.72 -3.89 6.31
N GLN A 112 -6.82 -3.97 4.98
CA GLN A 112 -5.65 -3.95 4.10
C GLN A 112 -4.91 -2.61 4.18
N MET A 113 -5.65 -1.50 4.07
CA MET A 113 -5.10 -0.15 4.14
C MET A 113 -4.49 0.14 5.51
N TYR A 114 -5.13 -0.32 6.58
CA TYR A 114 -4.58 -0.27 7.94
C TYR A 114 -3.23 -0.98 8.02
N GLY A 115 -3.19 -2.22 7.49
CA GLY A 115 -2.01 -3.07 7.49
C GLY A 115 -0.84 -2.44 6.72
N TRP A 116 -1.10 -1.78 5.59
CA TRP A 116 -0.07 -1.08 4.84
C TRP A 116 0.53 0.09 5.62
N LEU A 117 -0.29 0.92 6.27
CA LEU A 117 0.19 2.00 7.11
C LEU A 117 1.07 1.48 8.27
N VAL A 118 0.67 0.37 8.91
CA VAL A 118 1.51 -0.30 9.93
C VAL A 118 2.82 -0.79 9.31
N GLN A 119 2.78 -1.45 8.15
CA GLN A 119 3.95 -1.98 7.48
C GLN A 119 4.94 -0.90 7.05
N TRP A 120 4.46 0.27 6.65
CA TRP A 120 5.27 1.44 6.31
C TRP A 120 5.73 2.25 7.52
N GLY A 121 5.31 1.88 8.74
CA GLY A 121 5.65 2.60 9.97
C GLY A 121 5.01 4.00 10.04
N LEU A 122 3.85 4.19 9.42
CA LEU A 122 3.14 5.46 9.34
C LEU A 122 1.90 5.47 10.26
N PRO A 123 1.51 6.64 10.80
CA PRO A 123 0.31 6.76 11.61
C PRO A 123 -0.95 6.54 10.78
N GLN A 124 -2.00 6.02 11.44
CA GLN A 124 -3.32 5.75 10.85
C GLN A 124 -4.10 7.03 10.53
N THR A 125 -3.71 8.15 11.15
CA THR A 125 -4.33 9.47 10.95
C THR A 125 -3.29 10.46 10.44
N SER A 126 -3.75 11.56 9.88
CA SER A 126 -2.92 12.66 9.39
C SER A 126 -3.38 13.98 10.02
N SER A 127 -2.45 14.94 10.14
CA SER A 127 -2.79 16.33 10.44
C SER A 127 -3.14 17.14 9.20
N ALA A 128 -2.94 16.59 8.00
CA ALA A 128 -3.40 17.20 6.75
C ALA A 128 -4.92 17.12 6.68
N ALA A 129 -5.52 18.07 5.96
CA ALA A 129 -6.95 18.00 5.66
C ALA A 129 -7.28 16.70 4.89
N PRO A 130 -8.46 16.09 5.13
CA PRO A 130 -8.93 15.00 4.30
C PRO A 130 -8.86 15.37 2.82
N MET A 131 -8.57 14.40 1.96
CA MET A 131 -8.48 14.54 0.51
C MET A 131 -7.32 15.41 0.00
N ALA A 132 -6.41 15.88 0.87
CA ALA A 132 -5.28 16.71 0.44
C ALA A 132 -4.41 16.01 -0.64
N TRP A 133 -4.26 14.69 -0.54
CA TRP A 133 -3.53 13.84 -1.50
C TRP A 133 -4.15 13.84 -2.90
N MET A 134 -5.44 14.18 -3.04
CA MET A 134 -6.07 14.25 -4.36
C MET A 134 -5.69 15.51 -5.14
N THR A 135 -5.24 16.56 -4.45
CA THR A 135 -5.02 17.91 -5.03
C THR A 135 -3.55 18.22 -5.29
N SER A 136 -2.62 17.48 -4.69
CA SER A 136 -1.19 17.64 -4.95
C SER A 136 -0.82 16.97 -6.28
N GLU A 137 -0.49 17.81 -7.28
CA GLU A 137 -0.12 17.56 -8.69
C GLU A 137 -1.27 17.67 -9.73
N ALA A 138 -1.39 18.88 -10.31
CA ALA A 138 -1.90 19.27 -11.63
C ALA A 138 -3.07 18.50 -12.29
N VAL A 139 -4.29 19.06 -12.19
CA VAL A 139 -5.27 19.00 -13.29
C VAL A 139 -5.52 20.43 -13.81
N PRO A 140 -4.90 20.86 -14.92
CA PRO A 140 -5.41 22.00 -15.67
C PRO A 140 -6.75 21.57 -16.28
N GLY A 141 -7.87 21.99 -15.69
CA GLY A 141 -9.19 21.84 -16.33
C GLY A 141 -10.38 21.50 -15.43
N MET A 142 -10.19 21.16 -14.14
CA MET A 142 -11.32 20.85 -13.24
C MET A 142 -11.59 21.92 -12.17
N ALA A 143 -11.21 23.18 -12.44
CA ALA A 143 -11.59 24.34 -11.63
C ALA A 143 -13.04 24.80 -11.91
N GLY A 144 -13.99 23.85 -11.95
CA GLY A 144 -15.32 24.07 -12.54
C GLY A 144 -16.54 23.80 -11.66
N MET A 145 -16.38 23.30 -10.42
CA MET A 145 -17.51 23.12 -9.49
C MET A 145 -17.16 23.48 -8.03
N GLY A 146 -16.28 24.48 -7.84
CA GLY A 146 -16.06 25.11 -6.55
C GLY A 146 -17.06 26.25 -6.34
N GLY A 147 -18.14 25.99 -5.61
CA GLY A 147 -19.07 27.03 -5.16
C GLY A 147 -18.33 28.14 -4.40
N THR A 148 -18.60 29.38 -4.79
CA THR A 148 -18.05 30.58 -4.18
C THR A 148 -18.56 30.74 -2.75
N GLY A 149 -17.68 30.55 -1.77
CA GLY A 149 -17.89 30.95 -0.38
C GLY A 149 -16.56 31.34 0.22
N GLY A 150 -16.26 32.64 0.26
CA GLY A 150 -15.10 33.14 0.97
C GLY A 150 -15.28 32.94 2.46
N MET A 151 -14.31 32.34 3.13
CA MET A 151 -14.20 32.40 4.58
C MET A 151 -12.74 32.51 5.01
N ASP A 152 -12.62 33.27 6.09
CA ASP A 152 -11.49 33.73 6.84
C ASP A 152 -10.62 32.61 7.42
N HIS A 153 -9.32 32.91 7.58
CA HIS A 153 -8.40 32.08 8.35
C HIS A 153 -8.45 32.50 9.82
N SER A 154 -9.50 32.10 10.54
CA SER A 154 -9.52 32.19 12.01
C SER A 154 -10.40 31.10 12.62
N GLY A 155 -9.79 29.94 12.90
CA GLY A 155 -10.43 28.88 13.68
C GLY A 155 -10.00 27.49 13.21
N ALA A 156 -9.13 26.84 13.98
CA ALA A 156 -8.96 25.39 13.88
C ALA A 156 -10.22 24.74 14.47
N THR A 157 -11.29 24.63 13.67
CA THR A 157 -12.56 24.02 14.09
C THR A 157 -13.20 23.35 12.86
N GLU A 158 -13.33 22.02 12.96
CA GLU A 158 -13.95 21.08 12.02
C GLU A 158 -13.34 21.03 10.61
N THR A 159 -12.46 20.05 10.40
CA THR A 159 -12.10 19.59 9.05
C THR A 159 -13.38 19.19 8.32
N ALA A 160 -13.65 19.80 7.17
CA ALA A 160 -14.79 19.44 6.33
C ALA A 160 -14.82 17.91 6.09
N PRO A 161 -15.99 17.26 6.17
CA PRO A 161 -16.11 15.82 5.97
C PRO A 161 -15.69 15.45 4.54
N MET A 162 -15.19 14.23 4.36
CA MET A 162 -14.92 13.70 3.02
C MET A 162 -16.22 13.66 2.20
N PRO A 163 -16.16 13.81 0.87
CA PRO A 163 -17.33 13.73 0.02
C PRO A 163 -18.12 12.44 0.26
N GLY A 164 -19.45 12.50 0.15
CA GLY A 164 -20.32 11.32 0.28
C GLY A 164 -20.54 10.79 1.70
N MET A 165 -19.79 11.28 2.71
CA MET A 165 -19.99 10.88 4.10
C MET A 165 -21.35 11.34 4.62
N ALA A 166 -22.05 10.45 5.30
CA ALA A 166 -23.27 10.76 6.04
C ALA A 166 -22.95 11.70 7.22
N SER A 167 -23.82 12.69 7.46
CA SER A 167 -23.73 13.57 8.63
C SER A 167 -24.08 12.83 9.93
N ALA A 168 -23.78 13.45 11.07
CA ALA A 168 -24.21 12.90 12.37
C ALA A 168 -25.75 12.81 12.45
N GLU A 169 -26.45 13.80 11.89
CA GLU A 169 -27.89 13.84 11.79
C GLU A 169 -28.45 12.73 10.88
N ASP A 170 -27.77 12.40 9.78
CA ASP A 170 -28.12 11.28 8.91
C ASP A 170 -27.99 9.94 9.64
N LEU A 171 -26.87 9.72 10.34
CA LEU A 171 -26.65 8.50 11.13
C LEU A 171 -27.67 8.37 12.26
N GLN A 172 -28.03 9.48 12.90
CA GLN A 172 -29.08 9.50 13.92
C GLN A 172 -30.45 9.16 13.31
N ARG A 173 -30.77 9.71 12.13
CA ARG A 173 -32.00 9.38 11.40
C ARG A 173 -32.06 7.88 11.09
N LEU A 174 -30.98 7.31 10.55
CA LEU A 174 -30.90 5.87 10.26
C LEU A 174 -31.06 5.02 11.53
N THR A 175 -30.46 5.44 12.65
CA THR A 175 -30.54 4.73 13.94
C THR A 175 -31.96 4.68 14.50
N LEU A 176 -32.71 5.76 14.31
CA LEU A 176 -34.07 5.96 14.85
C LEU A 176 -35.19 5.60 13.87
N ALA A 177 -34.87 5.29 12.62
CA ALA A 177 -35.85 4.99 11.58
C ALA A 177 -36.70 3.77 11.93
N ALA A 178 -37.99 3.82 11.57
CA ALA A 178 -38.84 2.64 11.52
C ALA A 178 -38.27 1.63 10.49
N LYS A 179 -38.66 0.35 10.59
CA LYS A 179 -38.07 -0.71 9.74
C LYS A 179 -38.13 -0.38 8.25
N GLU A 180 -39.31 0.01 7.77
CA GLU A 180 -39.58 0.29 6.36
C GLU A 180 -38.90 1.59 5.87
N GLU A 181 -38.60 2.51 6.80
CA GLU A 181 -37.90 3.77 6.52
C GLU A 181 -36.37 3.59 6.55
N ALA A 182 -35.88 2.64 7.36
CA ALA A 182 -34.45 2.36 7.52
C ALA A 182 -33.82 1.88 6.21
N ASP A 183 -34.53 1.01 5.46
CA ASP A 183 -34.07 0.50 4.17
C ASP A 183 -33.87 1.65 3.18
N ARG A 184 -34.89 2.51 3.02
CA ARG A 184 -34.81 3.68 2.12
C ARG A 184 -33.72 4.65 2.56
N ALA A 185 -33.63 4.96 3.86
CA ALA A 185 -32.63 5.88 4.39
C ALA A 185 -31.20 5.37 4.14
N TYR A 186 -30.95 4.08 4.38
CA TYR A 186 -29.66 3.46 4.09
C TYR A 186 -29.30 3.56 2.61
N LEU A 187 -30.23 3.22 1.71
CA LEU A 187 -30.00 3.27 0.26
C LEU A 187 -29.70 4.70 -0.22
N GLN A 188 -30.43 5.69 0.30
CA GLN A 188 -30.22 7.11 -0.01
C GLN A 188 -28.87 7.64 0.50
N LEU A 189 -28.35 7.11 1.59
CA LEU A 189 -27.04 7.50 2.13
C LEU A 189 -25.89 6.75 1.44
N MET A 190 -26.09 5.47 1.13
CA MET A 190 -25.03 4.63 0.58
C MET A 190 -24.72 4.96 -0.89
N ILE A 191 -25.68 5.45 -1.68
CA ILE A 191 -25.43 5.89 -3.07
C ILE A 191 -24.39 7.02 -3.15
N PRO A 192 -24.59 8.21 -2.53
CA PRO A 192 -23.60 9.28 -2.59
C PRO A 192 -22.28 8.90 -1.90
N HIS A 193 -22.33 8.04 -0.87
CA HIS A 193 -21.13 7.47 -0.24
C HIS A 193 -20.31 6.65 -1.26
N HIS A 194 -20.95 5.72 -1.98
CA HIS A 194 -20.27 4.92 -3.01
C HIS A 194 -19.78 5.76 -4.19
N GLU A 195 -20.54 6.75 -4.63
CA GLU A 195 -20.12 7.67 -5.71
C GLU A 195 -18.83 8.42 -5.34
N ALA A 196 -18.74 8.92 -4.10
CA ALA A 196 -17.53 9.54 -3.60
C ALA A 196 -16.36 8.54 -3.51
N GLY A 197 -16.61 7.34 -2.99
CA GLY A 197 -15.59 6.30 -2.92
C GLY A 197 -15.09 5.85 -4.30
N VAL A 198 -15.96 5.82 -5.32
CA VAL A 198 -15.58 5.57 -6.72
C VAL A 198 -14.64 6.66 -7.24
N ALA A 199 -14.92 7.93 -6.97
CA ALA A 199 -14.04 9.03 -7.36
C ALA A 199 -12.65 8.94 -6.69
N MET A 200 -12.61 8.63 -5.39
CA MET A 200 -11.36 8.40 -4.64
C MET A 200 -10.56 7.23 -5.20
N ALA A 201 -11.24 6.09 -5.42
CA ALA A 201 -10.62 4.88 -5.94
C ALA A 201 -10.08 5.08 -7.36
N THR A 202 -10.79 5.84 -8.20
CA THR A 202 -10.32 6.20 -9.55
C THR A 202 -9.00 6.96 -9.48
N ALA A 203 -8.95 8.02 -8.66
CA ALA A 203 -7.76 8.84 -8.53
C ALA A 203 -6.56 8.08 -7.96
N ALA A 204 -6.79 7.14 -7.03
CA ALA A 204 -5.73 6.28 -6.49
C ALA A 204 -5.28 5.20 -7.49
N ALA A 205 -6.19 4.61 -8.26
CA ALA A 205 -5.86 3.65 -9.31
C ALA A 205 -4.94 4.26 -10.37
N GLU A 206 -5.13 5.55 -10.68
CA GLU A 206 -4.32 6.29 -11.65
C GLU A 206 -2.97 6.75 -11.08
N ARG A 207 -2.92 7.21 -9.83
CA ARG A 207 -1.79 7.98 -9.29
C ARG A 207 -1.00 7.34 -8.17
N ALA A 208 -1.48 6.25 -7.56
CA ALA A 208 -0.72 5.59 -6.49
C ALA A 208 0.61 5.02 -7.02
N GLU A 209 1.65 5.15 -6.21
CA GLU A 209 3.01 4.73 -6.53
C GLU A 209 3.15 3.21 -6.41
N THR A 210 2.52 2.62 -5.40
CA THR A 210 2.66 1.20 -5.10
C THR A 210 1.62 0.35 -5.84
N THR A 211 2.07 -0.78 -6.39
CA THR A 211 1.19 -1.75 -7.06
C THR A 211 0.07 -2.29 -6.16
N PRO A 212 0.30 -2.60 -4.86
CA PRO A 212 -0.78 -3.02 -3.97
C PRO A 212 -1.91 -1.99 -3.84
N VAL A 213 -1.59 -0.70 -3.66
CA VAL A 213 -2.62 0.35 -3.55
C VAL A 213 -3.40 0.49 -4.85
N ARG A 214 -2.73 0.60 -6.00
CA ARG A 214 -3.43 0.67 -7.30
C ARG A 214 -4.36 -0.52 -7.53
N THR A 215 -3.90 -1.72 -7.18
CA THR A 215 -4.67 -2.95 -7.35
C THR A 215 -5.93 -2.95 -6.48
N LEU A 216 -5.82 -2.54 -5.21
CA LEU A 216 -6.98 -2.42 -4.34
C LEU A 216 -7.93 -1.34 -4.82
N ALA A 217 -7.42 -0.18 -5.22
CA ALA A 217 -8.22 0.92 -5.74
C ALA A 217 -9.03 0.51 -6.97
N GLN A 218 -8.45 -0.25 -7.91
CA GLN A 218 -9.18 -0.83 -9.05
C GLN A 218 -10.28 -1.80 -8.61
N ARG A 219 -10.02 -2.63 -7.59
CA ARG A 219 -11.04 -3.56 -7.05
C ARG A 219 -12.19 -2.81 -6.39
N ILE A 220 -11.90 -1.78 -5.61
CA ILE A 220 -12.91 -0.89 -4.99
C ILE A 220 -13.74 -0.23 -6.08
N LEU A 221 -13.09 0.30 -7.13
CA LEU A 221 -13.79 0.90 -8.26
C LEU A 221 -14.76 -0.09 -8.91
N THR A 222 -14.32 -1.32 -9.19
CA THR A 222 -15.20 -2.34 -9.78
C THR A 222 -16.34 -2.73 -8.85
N SER A 223 -16.06 -3.03 -7.58
CA SER A 223 -17.09 -3.50 -6.64
C SER A 223 -18.12 -2.41 -6.34
N GLN A 224 -17.69 -1.17 -6.08
CA GLN A 224 -18.63 -0.09 -5.76
C GLN A 224 -19.49 0.33 -6.95
N ASN A 225 -19.01 0.22 -8.20
CA ASN A 225 -19.88 0.45 -9.36
C ASN A 225 -20.96 -0.64 -9.48
N ALA A 226 -20.62 -1.91 -9.26
CA ALA A 226 -21.61 -2.98 -9.26
C ALA A 226 -22.62 -2.81 -8.11
N GLU A 227 -22.15 -2.41 -6.92
CA GLU A 227 -23.02 -2.12 -5.77
C GLU A 227 -23.91 -0.91 -6.01
N LEU A 228 -23.45 0.13 -6.73
CA LEU A 228 -24.27 1.29 -7.11
C LEU A 228 -25.48 0.91 -7.97
N ASP A 229 -25.30 -0.02 -8.91
CA ASP A 229 -26.41 -0.51 -9.74
C ASP A 229 -27.47 -1.23 -8.89
N VAL A 230 -27.03 -2.04 -7.93
CA VAL A 230 -27.92 -2.74 -6.99
C VAL A 230 -28.61 -1.74 -6.04
N LEU A 231 -27.86 -0.80 -5.46
CA LEU A 231 -28.38 0.24 -4.58
C LEU A 231 -29.47 1.07 -5.24
N ARG A 232 -29.26 1.50 -6.49
CA ARG A 232 -30.24 2.28 -7.26
C ARG A 232 -31.49 1.47 -7.59
N THR A 233 -31.32 0.19 -7.93
CA THR A 233 -32.44 -0.72 -8.20
C THR A 233 -33.30 -0.89 -6.95
N LEU A 234 -32.69 -1.24 -5.82
CA LEU A 234 -33.39 -1.40 -4.55
C LEU A 234 -34.04 -0.09 -4.10
N LEU A 235 -33.42 1.07 -4.32
CA LEU A 235 -34.01 2.36 -3.95
C LEU A 235 -35.28 2.65 -4.76
N GLN A 236 -35.30 2.32 -6.05
CA GLN A 236 -36.49 2.47 -6.90
C GLN A 236 -37.63 1.57 -6.42
N GLU A 237 -37.33 0.31 -6.09
CA GLU A 237 -38.30 -0.65 -5.54
C GLU A 237 -38.86 -0.19 -4.19
N HIS A 238 -38.03 0.48 -3.39
CA HIS A 238 -38.41 1.10 -2.13
C HIS A 238 -38.99 2.51 -2.30
N GLY A 239 -39.44 2.89 -3.51
CA GLY A 239 -40.17 4.12 -3.80
C GLY A 239 -39.35 5.41 -3.71
N GLY A 240 -38.03 5.32 -3.79
CA GLY A 240 -37.13 6.45 -4.02
C GLY A 240 -36.91 6.72 -5.51
N SER A 241 -36.32 7.89 -5.81
CA SER A 241 -35.93 8.33 -7.16
C SER A 241 -34.45 8.62 -7.21
#